data_AF-A0A1G1WRU2-F1
#
_entry.id   AF-A0A1G1WRU2-F1
#
_cell.length_a   1.000
_cell.length_b   1.000
_cell.length_c   1.000
_cell.angle_alpha   90.00
_cell.angle_beta   90.00
_cell.angle_gamma   90.00
#
_symmetry.space_group_name_H-M   'P 1'
#
loop_
_entity.id
_entity.type
_entity.pdbx_description
1 polymer ?
#
loop_
_entity_poly.entity_id
_entity_poly.type
_entity_poly.pdbx_seq_one_letter_code
_entity_poly.pdbx_strand_id
1 'polypeptide(L)'
;MFDFTYLIIIFGVLALSPLAITVAARTDKKTKRILRFSLLALLTIQIASGFFNWEGFLPGGRSGFALAAAYPGSLLGLFFVIPFVQASLLLLRKQWANVTIAVLNFVNTIVFFTGVISLEKIQAVEVFSYFSLSAIFALLIGNVVSLLLANRDKNLAQPS
;
A
#
# COMPACT_ATOMS: atom_id res chain seq x y z
N MET A 1 18.52 16.23 -11.14
CA MET A 1 19.22 14.93 -11.24
C MET A 1 18.18 13.87 -10.97
N PHE A 2 17.89 12.96 -11.91
CA PHE A 2 16.87 11.92 -11.70
C PHE A 2 17.41 10.91 -10.68
N ASP A 3 16.77 10.79 -9.53
CA ASP A 3 17.16 9.82 -8.51
C ASP A 3 16.66 8.43 -8.92
N PHE A 4 17.58 7.57 -9.36
CA PHE A 4 17.31 6.21 -9.84
C PHE A 4 16.79 5.28 -8.72
N THR A 5 16.90 5.70 -7.46
CA THR A 5 16.47 4.92 -6.29
C THR A 5 15.00 4.53 -6.38
N TYR A 6 14.12 5.46 -6.77
CA TYR A 6 12.68 5.21 -6.91
C TYR A 6 12.34 4.24 -8.05
N LEU A 7 13.08 4.30 -9.17
CA LEU A 7 12.93 3.36 -10.27
C LEU A 7 13.37 1.95 -9.87
N ILE A 8 14.46 1.83 -9.10
CA ILE A 8 14.95 0.55 -8.59
C ILE A 8 13.92 -0.08 -7.63
N ILE A 9 13.30 0.73 -6.76
CA ILE A 9 12.23 0.26 -5.87
C ILE A 9 11.02 -0.22 -6.68
N ILE A 10 10.54 0.56 -7.65
CA ILE A 10 9.42 0.16 -8.52
C ILE A 10 9.74 -1.13 -9.28
N PHE A 11 10.94 -1.25 -9.85
CA PHE A 11 11.36 -2.44 -10.59
C PHE A 11 11.47 -3.67 -9.68
N GLY A 12 12.00 -3.51 -8.45
CA GLY A 12 12.06 -4.57 -7.46
C GLY A 12 10.68 -5.07 -7.04
N VAL A 13 9.73 -4.15 -6.85
CA VAL A 13 8.33 -4.49 -6.51
C VAL A 13 7.65 -5.21 -7.66
N LEU A 14 7.84 -4.75 -8.90
CA LEU A 14 7.32 -5.41 -10.10
C LEU A 14 7.95 -6.80 -10.32
N ALA A 15 9.24 -6.97 -10.04
CA ALA A 15 9.95 -8.24 -10.20
C ALA A 15 9.59 -9.29 -9.13
N LEU A 16 9.22 -8.86 -7.92
CA LEU A 16 8.79 -9.77 -6.85
C LEU A 16 7.31 -10.18 -6.96
N SER A 17 6.50 -9.41 -7.70
CA SER A 17 5.06 -9.65 -7.88
C SER A 17 4.73 -11.03 -8.49
N PRO A 18 5.46 -11.54 -9.51
CA PRO A 18 5.27 -12.89 -10.04
C PRO A 18 5.63 -14.02 -9.07
N LEU A 19 6.65 -13.83 -8.23
CA LEU A 19 7.10 -14.84 -7.25
C LEU A 19 6.10 -15.02 -6.11
N ALA A 20 5.41 -13.95 -5.72
CA ALA A 20 4.29 -14.03 -4.77
C ALA A 20 3.12 -14.86 -5.32
N ILE A 21 2.88 -14.82 -6.64
CA ILE A 21 1.80 -15.56 -7.30
C ILE A 21 2.08 -17.06 -7.31
N THR A 22 3.34 -17.50 -7.47
CA THR A 22 3.72 -18.93 -7.46
C THR A 22 3.58 -19.59 -6.09
N VAL A 23 3.80 -18.85 -4.99
CA VAL A 23 3.65 -19.35 -3.61
C VAL A 23 2.16 -19.46 -3.20
N ALA A 24 1.27 -18.74 -3.87
CA ALA A 24 -0.15 -18.67 -3.55
C ALA A 24 -0.98 -19.92 -3.90
N ALA A 25 -0.39 -20.96 -4.49
CA ALA A 25 -1.14 -21.97 -5.24
C ALA A 25 -2.07 -22.89 -4.41
N ARG A 26 -2.01 -22.88 -3.06
CA ARG A 26 -2.94 -23.65 -2.20
C ARG A 26 -3.14 -22.95 -0.84
N THR A 27 -4.04 -21.97 -0.78
CA THR A 27 -4.31 -21.21 0.46
C THR A 27 -5.61 -21.66 1.11
N ASP A 28 -5.53 -22.34 2.25
CA ASP A 28 -6.68 -22.83 3.00
C ASP A 28 -7.49 -21.69 3.67
N LYS A 29 -8.70 -22.02 4.15
CA LYS A 29 -9.62 -21.05 4.79
C LYS A 29 -8.99 -20.33 6.00
N LYS A 30 -8.16 -21.01 6.81
CA LYS A 30 -7.51 -20.41 7.98
C LYS A 30 -6.46 -19.39 7.51
N THR A 31 -5.67 -19.74 6.50
CA THR A 31 -4.67 -18.83 5.92
C THR A 31 -5.33 -17.61 5.27
N LYS A 32 -6.46 -17.75 4.56
CA LYS A 32 -7.21 -16.58 4.04
C LYS A 32 -7.70 -15.65 5.14
N ARG A 33 -8.13 -16.20 6.28
CA ARG A 33 -8.52 -15.39 7.45
C ARG A 33 -7.32 -14.63 8.02
N ILE A 34 -6.17 -15.29 8.15
CA ILE A 34 -4.91 -14.66 8.60
C ILE A 34 -4.51 -13.54 7.63
N LEU A 35 -4.49 -13.80 6.32
CA LEU A 35 -4.16 -12.80 5.29
C LEU A 35 -5.08 -11.57 5.35
N ARG A 36 -6.38 -11.75 5.62
CA ARG A 36 -7.30 -10.61 5.81
C ARG A 36 -6.94 -9.76 7.02
N PHE A 37 -6.61 -10.38 8.15
CA PHE A 37 -6.19 -9.64 9.34
C PHE A 37 -4.83 -8.96 9.13
N SER A 38 -3.87 -9.64 8.51
CA SER A 38 -2.59 -9.07 8.14
C SER A 38 -2.78 -7.86 7.22
N LEU A 39 -3.64 -7.98 6.20
CA LEU A 39 -3.92 -6.87 5.30
C LEU A 39 -4.58 -5.70 6.03
N LEU A 40 -5.56 -5.96 6.89
CA LEU A 40 -6.19 -4.91 7.69
C LEU A 40 -5.17 -4.19 8.59
N ALA A 41 -4.26 -4.93 9.24
CA ALA A 41 -3.21 -4.35 10.05
C ALA A 41 -2.26 -3.46 9.21
N LEU A 42 -1.88 -3.90 8.01
CA LEU A 42 -1.05 -3.12 7.10
C LEU A 42 -1.75 -1.84 6.62
N LEU A 43 -3.05 -1.91 6.30
CA LEU A 43 -3.85 -0.73 5.95
C LEU A 43 -3.95 0.25 7.12
N THR A 44 -4.12 -0.26 8.35
CA THR A 44 -4.10 0.57 9.56
C THR A 44 -2.75 1.24 9.75
N ILE A 45 -1.63 0.55 9.53
CA ILE A 45 -0.29 1.17 9.59
C ILE A 45 -0.16 2.29 8.55
N GLN A 46 -0.62 2.06 7.31
CA GLN A 46 -0.59 3.10 6.27
C GLN A 46 -1.39 4.34 6.68
N ILE A 47 -2.61 4.17 7.18
CA ILE A 47 -3.45 5.29 7.64
C ILE A 47 -2.81 5.98 8.86
N ALA A 48 -2.40 5.19 9.86
CA ALA A 48 -1.82 5.70 11.09
C ALA A 48 -0.53 6.49 10.83
N SER A 49 0.30 6.02 9.89
CA SER A 49 1.54 6.70 9.50
C SER A 49 1.31 8.15 9.06
N GLY A 50 0.14 8.46 8.51
CA GLY A 50 -0.23 9.82 8.07
C GLY A 50 -0.34 10.84 9.19
N PHE A 51 -0.56 10.40 10.44
CA PHE A 51 -0.61 11.31 11.60
C PHE A 51 0.77 11.72 12.09
N PHE A 52 1.83 11.03 11.68
CA PHE A 52 3.19 11.26 12.17
C PHE A 52 4.03 12.06 11.19
N ASN A 53 5.16 12.60 11.67
CA ASN A 53 6.06 13.42 10.88
C ASN A 53 6.64 12.64 9.68
N TRP A 54 6.47 13.20 8.48
CA TRP A 54 7.01 12.67 7.23
C TRP A 54 8.22 13.47 6.72
N GLU A 55 8.47 14.66 7.27
CA GLU A 55 9.59 15.52 6.90
C GLU A 55 10.79 15.25 7.81
N GLY A 56 11.76 14.51 7.28
CA GLY A 56 13.03 14.20 7.93
C GLY A 56 12.94 13.35 9.21
N PHE A 57 14.10 13.13 9.82
CA PHE A 57 14.25 12.35 11.06
C PHE A 57 14.26 13.20 12.35
N LEU A 58 14.13 14.52 12.22
CA LEU A 58 14.18 15.47 13.34
C LEU A 58 12.78 15.89 13.80
N PRO A 59 12.60 16.32 15.07
CA PRO A 59 11.33 16.83 15.55
C PRO A 59 10.96 18.16 14.89
N GLY A 60 9.67 18.33 14.55
CA GLY A 60 9.12 19.62 14.07
C GLY A 60 8.65 19.66 12.61
N GLY A 61 8.66 18.53 11.89
CA GLY A 61 8.15 18.45 10.52
C GLY A 61 6.63 18.19 10.43
N ARG A 62 6.09 18.34 9.22
CA ARG A 62 4.67 18.15 8.91
C ARG A 62 4.31 16.66 8.85
N SER A 63 3.10 16.37 9.32
CA SER A 63 2.55 15.03 9.19
C SER A 63 2.19 14.69 7.74
N GLY A 64 2.10 13.40 7.41
CA GLY A 64 1.66 12.97 6.08
C GLY A 64 0.31 13.56 5.67
N PHE A 65 -0.65 13.65 6.60
CA PHE A 65 -1.94 14.31 6.34
C PHE A 65 -1.82 15.82 6.14
N ALA A 66 -0.97 16.50 6.92
CA ALA A 66 -0.72 17.92 6.74
C ALA A 66 -0.08 18.21 5.37
N LEU A 67 0.85 17.37 4.92
CA LEU A 67 1.42 17.43 3.59
C LEU A 67 0.37 17.20 2.50
N ALA A 68 -0.48 16.18 2.66
CA ALA A 68 -1.56 15.90 1.71
C ALA A 68 -2.55 17.07 1.58
N ALA A 69 -2.90 17.72 2.69
CA ALA A 69 -3.81 18.86 2.71
C ALA A 69 -3.17 20.13 2.14
N ALA A 70 -1.89 20.38 2.45
CA ALA A 70 -1.16 21.54 1.96
C ALA A 70 -0.85 21.44 0.46
N TYR A 71 -0.70 20.23 -0.08
CA TYR A 71 -0.32 19.99 -1.48
C TYR A 71 -1.29 19.00 -2.16
N PRO A 72 -2.52 19.43 -2.51
CA PRO A 72 -3.50 18.55 -3.15
C PRO A 72 -3.01 18.02 -4.51
N GLY A 73 -2.18 18.79 -5.22
CA GLY A 73 -1.55 18.38 -6.48
C GLY A 73 -0.51 17.26 -6.34
N SER A 74 -0.10 16.91 -5.11
CA SER A 74 0.82 15.80 -4.86
C SER A 74 0.16 14.42 -4.92
N LEU A 75 -1.16 14.30 -5.02
CA LEU A 75 -1.86 12.99 -4.95
C LEU A 75 -1.71 12.24 -3.61
N LEU A 76 -0.98 12.76 -2.61
CA LEU A 76 -0.87 12.10 -1.29
C LEU A 76 -2.23 11.92 -0.59
N GLY A 77 -3.17 12.85 -0.82
CA GLY A 77 -4.54 12.69 -0.32
C GLY A 77 -5.19 11.41 -0.85
N LEU A 78 -4.96 11.08 -2.13
CA LEU A 78 -5.48 9.85 -2.73
C LEU A 78 -4.80 8.61 -2.13
N PHE A 79 -3.50 8.68 -1.80
CA PHE A 79 -2.79 7.61 -1.11
C PHE A 79 -3.48 7.23 0.21
N PHE A 80 -3.94 8.23 0.99
CA PHE A 80 -4.62 7.94 2.25
C PHE A 80 -6.07 7.46 2.07
N VAL A 81 -6.77 7.91 1.03
CA VAL A 81 -8.16 7.50 0.75
C VAL A 81 -8.25 6.02 0.33
N ILE A 82 -7.31 5.53 -0.48
CA ILE A 82 -7.36 4.17 -1.02
C ILE A 82 -7.39 3.09 0.11
N PRO A 83 -6.55 3.15 1.16
CA PRO A 83 -6.61 2.23 2.30
C PRO A 83 -7.97 2.19 3.01
N PHE A 84 -8.68 3.31 3.13
CA PHE A 84 -10.04 3.32 3.71
C PHE A 84 -11.03 2.55 2.82
N VAL A 85 -10.94 2.74 1.50
CA VAL A 85 -11.77 1.99 0.53
C VAL A 85 -11.44 0.49 0.60
N GLN A 86 -10.15 0.13 0.65
CA GLN A 86 -9.72 -1.26 0.76
C GLN A 86 -10.17 -1.91 2.07
N ALA A 87 -10.10 -1.20 3.19
CA ALA A 87 -10.60 -1.67 4.49
C ALA A 87 -12.11 -1.94 4.45
N SER A 88 -12.87 -1.08 3.76
CA SER A 88 -14.31 -1.27 3.55
C SER A 88 -14.60 -2.49 2.67
N LEU A 89 -13.86 -2.66 1.57
CA LEU A 89 -14.00 -3.82 0.68
C LEU A 89 -13.65 -5.16 1.37
N LEU A 90 -12.70 -5.15 2.32
CA LEU A 90 -12.33 -6.35 3.10
C LEU A 90 -13.53 -6.93 3.87
N LEU A 91 -14.49 -6.09 4.26
CA LEU A 91 -15.70 -6.51 4.99
C LEU A 91 -16.66 -7.34 4.13
N LEU A 92 -16.67 -7.13 2.80
CA LEU A 92 -17.63 -7.78 1.90
C LEU A 92 -17.37 -9.28 1.74
N ARG A 93 -16.16 -9.75 2.05
CA ARG A 93 -15.73 -11.16 1.94
C ARG A 93 -15.93 -11.82 0.57
N LYS A 94 -16.22 -11.06 -0.49
CA LYS A 94 -16.45 -11.56 -1.85
C LYS A 94 -15.14 -11.67 -2.63
N GLN A 95 -15.08 -12.61 -3.58
CA GLN A 95 -13.89 -12.81 -4.40
C GLN A 95 -13.55 -11.59 -5.27
N TRP A 96 -14.55 -10.96 -5.90
CA TRP A 96 -14.34 -9.75 -6.68
C TRP A 96 -13.75 -8.62 -5.82
N ALA A 97 -14.20 -8.49 -4.56
CA ALA A 97 -13.66 -7.51 -3.63
C ALA A 97 -12.17 -7.78 -3.33
N ASN A 98 -11.77 -9.05 -3.13
CA ASN A 98 -10.36 -9.41 -2.95
C ASN A 98 -9.51 -9.02 -4.17
N VAL A 99 -10.02 -9.24 -5.39
CA VAL A 99 -9.32 -8.82 -6.63
C VAL A 99 -9.22 -7.30 -6.71
N THR A 100 -10.31 -6.58 -6.45
CA THR A 100 -10.32 -5.11 -6.41
C THR A 100 -9.32 -4.57 -5.39
N ILE A 101 -9.21 -5.19 -4.21
CA ILE A 101 -8.24 -4.80 -3.18
C ILE A 101 -6.81 -4.94 -3.70
N ALA A 102 -6.47 -6.03 -4.39
CA ALA A 102 -5.14 -6.23 -4.97
C ALA A 102 -4.81 -5.19 -6.03
N VAL A 103 -5.76 -4.88 -6.92
CA VAL A 103 -5.60 -3.81 -7.92
C VAL A 103 -5.42 -2.46 -7.24
N LEU A 104 -6.25 -2.14 -6.24
CA LEU A 104 -6.14 -0.90 -5.48
C LEU A 104 -4.80 -0.78 -4.75
N ASN A 105 -4.22 -1.89 -4.27
CA ASN A 105 -2.92 -1.86 -3.60
C ASN A 105 -1.79 -1.49 -4.57
N PHE A 106 -1.84 -2.06 -5.77
CA PHE A 106 -0.92 -1.72 -6.83
C PHE A 106 -1.07 -0.26 -7.28
N VAL A 107 -2.31 0.21 -7.47
CA VAL A 107 -2.60 1.61 -7.77
C VAL A 107 -2.10 2.52 -6.65
N ASN A 108 -2.35 2.15 -5.38
CA ASN A 108 -1.91 2.94 -4.23
C ASN A 108 -0.39 3.06 -4.18
N THR A 109 0.33 2.04 -4.66
CA THR A 109 1.79 2.06 -4.76
C THR A 109 2.26 3.10 -5.75
N ILE A 110 1.66 3.15 -6.94
CA ILE A 110 1.96 4.16 -7.95
C ILE A 110 1.61 5.55 -7.43
N VAL A 111 0.45 5.71 -6.81
CA VAL A 111 -0.02 6.98 -6.23
C VAL A 111 0.96 7.48 -5.16
N PHE A 112 1.38 6.61 -4.24
CA PHE A 112 2.32 6.96 -3.18
C PHE A 112 3.65 7.47 -3.75
N PHE A 113 4.30 6.70 -4.62
CA PHE A 113 5.61 7.09 -5.16
C PHE A 113 5.51 8.34 -6.04
N THR A 114 4.47 8.43 -6.88
CA THR A 114 4.24 9.65 -7.68
C THR A 114 4.03 10.85 -6.77
N GLY A 115 3.36 10.66 -5.63
CA GLY A 115 3.09 11.76 -4.72
C GLY A 115 4.28 12.24 -3.90
N VAL A 116 5.11 11.31 -3.44
CA VAL A 116 6.40 11.64 -2.81
C VAL A 116 7.30 12.38 -3.80
N ILE A 117 7.45 11.87 -5.03
CA ILE A 117 8.26 12.53 -6.08
C ILE A 117 7.72 13.93 -6.41
N SER A 118 6.40 14.08 -6.44
CA SER A 118 5.78 15.38 -6.73
C SER A 118 6.03 16.37 -5.59
N LEU A 119 5.97 15.95 -4.33
CA LEU A 119 6.30 16.80 -3.19
C LEU A 119 7.76 17.27 -3.19
N GLU A 120 8.69 16.34 -3.46
CA GLU A 120 10.11 16.68 -3.55
C GLU A 120 10.36 17.75 -4.62
N LYS A 121 9.65 17.69 -5.75
CA LYS A 121 9.75 18.70 -6.82
C LYS A 121 9.12 20.05 -6.45
N ILE A 122 8.04 20.06 -5.68
CA ILE A 122 7.30 21.30 -5.35
C ILE A 122 8.04 22.11 -4.28
N GLN A 123 8.71 21.46 -3.32
CA GLN A 123 9.30 22.18 -2.18
C GLN A 123 10.75 21.85 -1.80
N ALA A 124 11.44 20.96 -2.53
CA ALA A 124 12.76 20.45 -2.11
C ALA A 124 12.74 19.89 -0.68
N VAL A 125 11.58 19.37 -0.25
CA VAL A 125 11.37 18.72 1.04
C VAL A 125 11.60 17.23 0.86
N GLU A 126 12.52 16.67 1.64
CA GLU A 126 12.71 15.22 1.72
C GLU A 126 11.60 14.59 2.58
N VAL A 127 10.70 13.84 1.93
CA VAL A 127 9.60 13.11 2.58
C VAL A 127 10.12 11.74 3.09
N PHE A 128 11.28 11.76 3.72
CA PHE A 128 12.00 10.56 4.14
C PHE A 128 12.16 10.55 5.67
N SER A 129 11.27 9.80 6.33
CA SER A 129 11.24 9.63 7.79
C SER A 129 10.95 8.16 8.14
N TYR A 130 11.06 7.81 9.42
CA TYR A 130 10.66 6.47 9.90
C TYR A 130 9.21 6.12 9.54
N PHE A 131 8.31 7.10 9.51
CA PHE A 131 6.89 6.88 9.28
C PHE A 131 6.55 6.78 7.79
N SER A 132 7.20 7.58 6.92
CA SER A 132 7.06 7.41 5.47
C SER A 132 7.70 6.09 5.00
N LEU A 133 8.82 5.68 5.59
CA LEU A 133 9.40 4.34 5.38
C LEU A 133 8.47 3.22 5.83
N SER A 134 7.86 3.36 7.01
CA SER A 134 6.87 2.39 7.50
C SER A 134 5.67 2.28 6.57
N ALA A 135 5.19 3.41 6.03
CA ALA A 135 4.13 3.44 5.03
C ALA A 135 4.54 2.68 3.75
N ILE A 136 5.76 2.91 3.25
CA ILE A 136 6.32 2.20 2.10
C ILE A 136 6.33 0.69 2.36
N PHE A 137 6.94 0.24 3.45
CA PHE A 137 7.02 -1.20 3.74
C PHE A 137 5.62 -1.83 3.91
N ALA A 138 4.71 -1.15 4.62
CA ALA A 138 3.35 -1.63 4.80
C ALA A 138 2.60 -1.78 3.46
N LEU A 139 2.82 -0.85 2.55
CA LEU A 139 2.28 -0.85 1.20
C LEU A 139 2.89 -1.98 0.35
N LEU A 140 4.21 -2.16 0.36
CA LEU A 140 4.88 -3.21 -0.41
C LEU A 140 4.52 -4.62 0.07
N ILE A 141 4.51 -4.85 1.39
CA ILE A 141 4.03 -6.10 1.97
C ILE A 141 2.54 -6.27 1.66
N GLY A 142 1.77 -5.18 1.71
CA GLY A 142 0.36 -5.13 1.33
C GLY A 142 0.12 -5.69 -0.07
N ASN A 143 0.93 -5.30 -1.07
CA ASN A 143 0.84 -5.84 -2.44
C ASN A 143 0.90 -7.36 -2.43
N VAL A 144 1.92 -7.94 -1.79
CA VAL A 144 2.10 -9.40 -1.68
C VAL A 144 0.88 -10.03 -1.00
N VAL A 145 0.49 -9.56 0.19
CA VAL A 145 -0.64 -10.12 0.95
C VAL A 145 -1.95 -10.03 0.17
N SER A 146 -2.19 -8.93 -0.54
CA SER A 146 -3.40 -8.73 -1.33
C SER A 146 -3.47 -9.63 -2.57
N LEU A 147 -2.34 -9.88 -3.22
CA LEU A 147 -2.25 -10.84 -4.34
C LEU A 147 -2.52 -12.27 -3.85
N LEU A 148 -1.93 -12.67 -2.71
CA LEU A 148 -2.20 -13.96 -2.08
C LEU A 148 -3.69 -14.12 -1.73
N LEU A 149 -4.32 -13.05 -1.22
CA LEU A 149 -5.74 -13.04 -0.87
C LEU A 149 -6.65 -13.11 -2.10
N ALA A 150 -6.26 -12.44 -3.20
CA ALA A 150 -6.99 -12.42 -4.46
C ALA A 150 -6.95 -13.76 -5.19
N ASN A 151 -6.01 -14.65 -4.87
CA ASN A 151 -5.89 -15.91 -5.57
C ASN A 151 -7.16 -16.80 -5.39
N ARG A 152 -7.62 -17.38 -6.51
CA ARG A 152 -8.74 -18.33 -6.50
C ARG A 152 -8.23 -19.66 -5.96
N ASP A 153 -8.75 -20.02 -4.80
CA ASP A 153 -8.62 -21.38 -4.30
C ASP A 153 -9.59 -22.25 -5.12
N LYS A 154 -9.07 -23.25 -5.85
CA LYS A 154 -9.89 -24.17 -6.65
C LYS A 154 -10.89 -24.94 -5.78
N ASN A 155 -10.66 -25.05 -4.47
CA ASN A 155 -11.53 -25.76 -3.54
C ASN A 155 -12.63 -24.89 -2.89
N LEU A 156 -12.63 -23.57 -3.13
CA LEU A 156 -13.68 -22.64 -2.68
C LEU A 156 -14.67 -22.26 -3.78
N ALA A 157 -14.52 -22.85 -4.98
CA ALA A 157 -15.42 -22.65 -6.12
C ALA A 157 -16.62 -23.62 -6.14
N GLN A 158 -16.80 -24.43 -5.09
CA GLN A 158 -18.05 -25.16 -4.92
C GLN A 158 -19.08 -24.24 -4.25
N PRO A 159 -20.24 -24.00 -4.87
CA PRO A 159 -21.31 -23.25 -4.24
C PRO A 159 -21.81 -24.05 -3.03
N SER A 160 -21.73 -23.45 -1.85
CA SER A 160 -22.54 -23.86 -0.69
C SER A 160 -23.96 -23.37 -0.85
#